data_AF-A0ABD1XUP3-F1
#
_entry.id   AF-A0ABD1XUP3-F1
#
_cell.length_a   1.000
_cell.length_b   1.000
_cell.length_c   1.000
_cell.angle_alpha   90.00
_cell.angle_beta   90.00
_cell.angle_gamma   90.00
#
_symmetry.space_group_name_H-M   'P 1'
#
loop_
_entity.id
_entity.type
_entity.pdbx_description
1 polymer ?
#
loop_
_entity_poly.entity_id
_entity_poly.type
_entity_poly.pdbx_seq_one_letter_code
_entity_poly.pdbx_strand_id
1 'polypeptide(L)'
;MSTKWRRKRTTRCKEIPRSKVEAEIFTPSNENQTRILDIPDEILEEVLLKLSVPSILQMSLVCKEFYVKCTSDRLWRMLFQEKWGKLIDPETYSEWKRESTSVYASRHWMKLRSGRNSKAGERVCRSPMVLPTDSFMAWYMALEKGQLEFRAQIRNRDYNNPGFMISCYDGKVKYDRSADSFKARYPTRPAGEEVGISWSRLRSPPVDGSPGDLCVVESLQQLNPGDHVEVQWRHSPLHRYGWWYARVGHARTCQEFRVGDSIDGTDEIRPCRCHLEDTVRFEFNQYSTTSRWQEAVLDRWDHQEVEVKGKGVYGGIRKLVNSQEIFAWRQQFLWEWGKKYLD
;
A
#
# COMPACT_ATOMS: atom_id res chain seq x y z
N MET A 1 -63.20 24.56 30.84
CA MET A 1 -63.17 25.58 31.90
C MET A 1 -61.76 26.13 31.98
N SER A 2 -61.63 27.43 31.72
CA SER A 2 -60.39 28.20 31.62
C SER A 2 -60.18 28.95 32.93
N THR A 3 -58.95 29.00 33.44
CA THR A 3 -58.51 30.10 34.32
C THR A 3 -57.08 30.52 33.97
N LYS A 4 -57.01 31.59 33.17
CA LYS A 4 -55.87 32.54 33.05
C LYS A 4 -55.57 33.19 34.38
N TRP A 5 -54.30 33.51 34.67
CA TRP A 5 -53.86 34.76 35.34
C TRP A 5 -52.36 35.01 35.02
N ARG A 6 -52.02 35.88 34.04
CA ARG A 6 -51.67 37.33 34.09
C ARG A 6 -50.31 37.68 34.74
N ARG A 7 -49.49 38.37 33.92
CA ARG A 7 -48.13 38.90 34.15
C ARG A 7 -48.00 39.86 35.35
N LYS A 8 -46.81 39.88 35.97
CA LYS A 8 -46.23 41.08 36.61
C LYS A 8 -44.81 41.33 36.11
N ARG A 9 -44.51 42.62 35.98
CA ARG A 9 -43.37 43.30 35.33
C ARG A 9 -42.10 43.28 36.20
N THR A 10 -40.98 43.05 35.51
CA THR A 10 -39.64 43.67 35.61
C THR A 10 -39.24 44.39 36.91
N THR A 11 -38.20 43.87 37.56
CA THR A 11 -37.35 44.60 38.51
C THR A 11 -35.98 44.82 37.89
N ARG A 12 -35.56 46.09 37.96
CA ARG A 12 -34.35 46.73 37.43
C ARG A 12 -33.07 46.17 38.07
N CYS A 13 -32.18 45.56 37.28
CA CYS A 13 -30.79 45.32 37.69
C CYS A 13 -29.91 46.46 37.19
N LYS A 14 -29.11 47.01 38.11
CA LYS A 14 -28.26 48.18 37.94
C LYS A 14 -27.08 47.87 37.03
N GLU A 15 -26.79 48.76 36.09
CA GLU A 15 -25.59 48.71 35.26
C GLU A 15 -24.35 49.05 36.10
N ILE A 16 -23.31 48.22 35.99
CA ILE A 16 -21.98 48.47 36.53
C ILE A 16 -21.17 49.15 35.41
N PRO A 17 -20.42 50.23 35.66
CA PRO A 17 -19.68 50.93 34.61
C PRO A 17 -18.57 50.02 34.06
N ARG A 18 -18.49 49.88 32.74
CA ARG A 18 -17.34 49.28 32.05
C ARG A 18 -16.14 50.21 32.23
N SER A 19 -15.15 49.79 33.01
CA SER A 19 -13.83 50.39 32.96
C SER A 19 -13.26 50.24 31.55
N LYS A 20 -12.84 51.36 30.99
CA LYS A 20 -12.23 51.49 29.67
C LYS A 20 -10.83 50.87 29.74
N VAL A 21 -10.72 49.58 29.44
CA VAL A 21 -9.41 48.99 29.09
C VAL A 21 -9.18 49.37 27.64
N GLU A 22 -8.37 50.40 27.42
CA GLU A 22 -7.82 50.71 26.11
C GLU A 22 -6.93 49.52 25.71
N ALA A 23 -7.49 48.66 24.85
CA ALA A 23 -6.68 47.71 24.13
C ALA A 23 -5.81 48.54 23.17
N GLU A 24 -4.54 48.71 23.52
CA GLU A 24 -3.53 49.13 22.56
C GLU A 24 -3.62 48.18 21.37
N ILE A 25 -4.17 48.71 20.27
CA ILE A 25 -4.10 48.05 18.97
C ILE A 25 -2.63 48.10 18.62
N PHE A 26 -1.93 46.97 18.79
CA PHE A 26 -0.62 46.78 18.23
C PHE A 26 -0.73 46.97 16.71
N THR A 27 -0.34 48.14 16.22
CA THR A 27 -0.14 48.38 14.79
C THR A 27 1.29 47.92 14.48
N PRO A 28 1.48 46.76 13.83
CA PRO A 28 2.81 46.35 13.41
C PRO A 28 3.36 47.39 12.43
N SER A 29 4.60 47.82 12.68
CA SER A 29 5.39 48.65 11.77
C SER A 29 5.48 47.98 10.40
N ASN A 30 5.18 48.73 9.36
CA ASN A 30 4.88 48.27 8.01
C ASN A 30 6.15 48.01 7.17
N GLU A 31 7.11 47.27 7.72
CA GLU A 31 8.34 46.89 7.02
C GLU A 31 8.42 45.38 6.85
N ASN A 32 8.11 44.92 5.63
CA ASN A 32 8.35 43.58 5.10
C ASN A 32 7.81 42.37 5.89
N GLN A 33 6.57 42.43 6.38
CA GLN A 33 5.87 41.20 6.77
C GLN A 33 5.34 40.46 5.53
N THR A 34 6.12 39.50 5.03
CA THR A 34 5.63 38.51 4.06
C THR A 34 4.57 37.64 4.73
N ARG A 35 3.34 37.61 4.21
CA ARG A 35 2.32 36.69 4.73
C ARG A 35 2.61 35.30 4.19
N ILE A 36 2.21 34.28 4.96
CA ILE A 36 2.36 32.87 4.51
C ILE A 36 1.59 32.57 3.21
N LEU A 37 0.55 33.34 2.90
CA LEU A 37 -0.21 33.21 1.66
C LEU A 37 0.44 33.97 0.48
N ASP A 38 1.44 34.81 0.75
CA ASP A 38 2.17 35.55 -0.28
C ASP A 38 3.35 34.72 -0.85
N ILE A 39 3.60 33.52 -0.32
CA ILE A 39 4.63 32.61 -0.82
C ILE A 39 4.10 31.82 -2.04
N PRO A 40 4.98 31.38 -2.96
CA PRO A 40 4.58 30.56 -4.10
C PRO A 40 3.88 29.27 -3.66
N ASP A 41 2.89 28.84 -4.44
CA ASP A 41 2.03 27.69 -4.14
C ASP A 41 2.82 26.40 -3.98
N GLU A 42 3.89 26.22 -4.77
CA GLU A 42 4.78 25.07 -4.69
C GLU A 42 5.49 24.98 -3.33
N ILE A 43 5.99 26.11 -2.83
CA ILE A 43 6.67 26.18 -1.53
C ILE A 43 5.67 25.95 -0.39
N LEU A 44 4.47 26.53 -0.51
CA LEU A 44 3.42 26.30 0.47
C LEU A 44 2.99 24.83 0.51
N GLU A 45 2.88 24.17 -0.65
CA GLU A 45 2.57 22.74 -0.72
C GLU A 45 3.68 21.88 -0.09
N GLU A 46 4.95 22.18 -0.34
CA GLU A 46 6.07 21.51 0.34
C GLU A 46 5.98 21.64 1.87
N VAL A 47 5.64 22.84 2.37
CA VAL A 47 5.41 23.06 3.81
C VAL A 47 4.24 22.21 4.30
N LEU A 48 3.12 22.19 3.57
CA LEU A 48 1.94 21.39 3.92
C LEU A 48 2.25 19.89 3.94
N LEU A 49 3.10 19.39 3.03
CA LEU A 49 3.53 17.99 2.98
C LEU A 49 4.37 17.57 4.20
N LYS A 50 5.02 18.51 4.89
CA LYS A 50 5.71 18.22 6.15
C LYS A 50 4.77 18.13 7.35
N LEU A 51 3.51 18.51 7.20
CA LEU A 51 2.53 18.48 8.28
C LEU A 51 1.84 17.12 8.38
N SER A 52 1.45 16.76 9.61
CA SER A 52 0.57 15.62 9.82
C SER A 52 -0.79 15.86 9.17
N VAL A 53 -1.46 14.80 8.72
CA VAL A 53 -2.83 14.87 8.18
C VAL A 53 -3.79 15.65 9.10
N PRO A 54 -3.85 15.41 10.43
CA PRO A 54 -4.65 16.24 11.33
C PRO A 54 -4.29 17.74 11.30
N SER A 55 -3.01 18.09 11.18
CA SER A 55 -2.54 19.48 11.10
C SER A 55 -2.98 20.14 9.79
N ILE A 56 -2.90 19.43 8.66
CA ILE A 56 -3.41 19.90 7.35
C ILE A 56 -4.92 20.16 7.45
N LEU A 57 -5.66 19.25 8.09
CA LEU A 57 -7.10 19.44 8.33
C LEU A 57 -7.39 20.67 9.19
N GLN A 58 -6.58 20.96 10.22
CA GLN A 58 -6.75 22.20 11.00
C GLN A 58 -6.43 23.44 10.18
N MET A 59 -5.38 23.39 9.35
CA MET A 59 -4.99 24.51 8.49
C MET A 59 -6.10 24.86 7.49
N SER A 60 -6.81 23.87 6.96
CA SER A 60 -7.97 24.08 6.08
C SER A 60 -9.11 24.89 6.72
N LEU A 61 -9.15 25.02 8.05
CA LEU A 61 -10.16 25.77 8.80
C LEU A 61 -9.76 27.22 9.11
N VAL A 62 -8.55 27.65 8.73
CA VAL A 62 -8.03 28.98 9.02
C VAL A 62 -8.67 30.04 8.15
N CYS A 63 -8.63 29.87 6.82
CA CYS A 63 -9.24 30.78 5.86
C CYS A 63 -9.65 30.05 4.57
N LYS A 64 -10.38 30.72 3.67
CA LYS A 64 -10.83 30.16 2.39
C LYS A 64 -9.68 29.71 1.49
N GLU A 65 -8.57 30.44 1.50
CA GLU A 65 -7.44 30.13 0.65
C GLU A 65 -6.70 28.87 1.12
N PHE A 66 -6.42 28.79 2.43
CA PHE A 66 -5.89 27.57 3.03
C PHE A 66 -6.82 26.38 2.86
N TYR A 67 -8.14 26.59 2.91
CA TYR A 67 -9.10 25.53 2.58
C TYR A 67 -8.81 24.95 1.20
N VAL A 68 -8.79 25.79 0.16
CA VAL A 68 -8.54 25.34 -1.22
C VAL A 68 -7.22 24.59 -1.35
N LYS A 69 -6.13 25.14 -0.80
CA LYS A 69 -4.80 24.52 -0.89
C LYS A 69 -4.72 23.20 -0.12
N CYS A 70 -5.25 23.15 1.11
CA CYS A 70 -5.25 21.96 1.97
C CYS A 70 -6.23 20.86 1.51
N THR A 71 -7.18 21.16 0.63
CA THR A 71 -8.09 20.17 0.03
C THR A 71 -7.77 19.88 -1.44
N SER A 72 -6.64 20.36 -1.95
CA SER A 72 -6.27 20.17 -3.35
C SER A 72 -5.91 18.71 -3.66
N ASP A 73 -6.40 18.18 -4.77
CA ASP A 73 -6.12 16.78 -5.16
C ASP A 73 -4.62 16.52 -5.36
N ARG A 74 -3.85 17.53 -5.75
CA ARG A 74 -2.39 17.43 -5.92
C ARG A 74 -1.70 17.10 -4.59
N LEU A 75 -1.98 17.85 -3.53
CA LEU A 75 -1.46 17.61 -2.19
C LEU A 75 -1.81 16.20 -1.70
N TRP A 76 -3.08 15.82 -1.81
CA TRP A 76 -3.54 14.51 -1.32
C TRP A 76 -3.02 13.33 -2.15
N ARG A 77 -2.76 13.53 -3.45
CA ARG A 77 -2.08 12.54 -4.28
C ARG A 77 -0.63 12.32 -3.82
N MET A 78 0.08 13.38 -3.44
CA MET A 78 1.44 13.26 -2.93
C MET A 78 1.47 12.55 -1.57
N LEU A 79 0.58 12.92 -0.63
CA LEU A 79 0.42 12.21 0.65
C LEU A 79 0.04 10.73 0.46
N PHE A 80 -0.82 10.45 -0.53
CA PHE A 80 -1.17 9.09 -0.90
C PHE A 80 0.05 8.32 -1.40
N GLN A 81 0.84 8.89 -2.31
CA GLN A 81 2.01 8.21 -2.86
C GLN A 81 3.05 7.89 -1.79
N GLU A 82 3.26 8.79 -0.84
CA GLU A 82 4.19 8.59 0.28
C GLU A 82 3.81 7.39 1.15
N LYS A 83 2.52 7.26 1.52
CA LYS A 83 2.05 6.21 2.45
C LYS A 83 1.57 4.94 1.75
N TRP A 84 0.74 5.10 0.73
CA TRP A 84 -0.04 4.04 0.10
C TRP A 84 0.48 3.62 -1.28
N GLY A 85 1.29 4.46 -1.94
CA GLY A 85 1.74 4.24 -3.33
C GLY A 85 2.52 2.95 -3.56
N LYS A 86 3.12 2.37 -2.51
CA LYS A 86 3.81 1.06 -2.59
C LYS A 86 2.86 -0.15 -2.58
N LEU A 87 1.63 0.04 -2.12
CA LEU A 87 0.65 -1.03 -1.93
C LEU A 87 -0.51 -0.96 -2.91
N ILE A 88 -0.92 0.25 -3.29
CA ILE A 88 -2.11 0.49 -4.08
C ILE A 88 -1.70 1.23 -5.33
N ASP A 89 -1.98 0.62 -6.48
CA ASP A 89 -1.75 1.25 -7.76
C ASP A 89 -2.73 2.41 -8.01
N PRO A 90 -2.30 3.53 -8.62
CA PRO A 90 -3.17 4.66 -8.95
C PRO A 90 -4.40 4.30 -9.80
N GLU A 91 -4.38 3.23 -10.60
CA GLU A 91 -5.54 2.77 -11.37
C GLU A 91 -6.72 2.35 -10.48
N THR A 92 -6.41 1.87 -9.26
CA THR A 92 -7.41 1.56 -8.22
C THR A 92 -8.22 2.80 -7.82
N TYR A 93 -7.63 3.99 -7.86
CA TYR A 93 -8.37 5.24 -7.63
C TYR A 93 -9.41 5.47 -8.71
N SER A 94 -9.08 5.19 -9.97
CA SER A 94 -10.00 5.37 -11.11
C SER A 94 -11.18 4.41 -11.02
N GLU A 95 -10.95 3.16 -10.62
CA GLU A 95 -12.01 2.19 -10.30
C GLU A 95 -12.92 2.72 -9.18
N TRP A 96 -12.33 3.11 -8.06
CA TRP A 96 -13.07 3.67 -6.92
C TRP A 96 -13.86 4.91 -7.30
N LYS A 97 -13.29 5.81 -8.12
CA LYS A 97 -13.95 7.06 -8.55
C LYS A 97 -15.18 6.78 -9.42
N ARG A 98 -15.13 5.77 -10.29
CA ARG A 98 -16.30 5.33 -11.08
C ARG A 98 -17.39 4.73 -10.19
N GLU A 99 -17.02 3.96 -9.17
CA GLU A 99 -17.98 3.38 -8.23
C GLU A 99 -18.55 4.41 -7.25
N SER A 100 -17.74 5.38 -6.81
CA SER A 100 -18.16 6.42 -5.86
C SER A 100 -19.13 7.40 -6.49
N THR A 101 -18.95 7.72 -7.77
CA THR A 101 -19.90 8.52 -8.55
C THR A 101 -21.23 7.80 -8.79
N SER A 102 -21.28 6.46 -8.82
CA SER A 102 -22.51 5.70 -9.08
C SER A 102 -23.26 5.22 -7.80
N VAL A 103 -22.54 4.88 -6.72
CA VAL A 103 -23.12 4.27 -5.50
C VAL A 103 -23.19 5.25 -4.32
N TYR A 104 -22.28 6.22 -4.23
CA TYR A 104 -22.08 7.04 -3.04
C TYR A 104 -22.70 8.45 -3.10
N ALA A 105 -23.42 8.79 -4.16
CA ALA A 105 -24.23 10.01 -4.27
C ALA A 105 -25.34 10.12 -3.20
N SER A 106 -25.58 9.07 -2.38
CA SER A 106 -26.68 9.01 -1.42
C SER A 106 -26.27 9.09 0.06
N ARG A 107 -24.98 9.01 0.44
CA ARG A 107 -24.59 9.00 1.86
C ARG A 107 -23.45 9.98 2.14
N HIS A 108 -23.83 11.13 2.72
CA HIS A 108 -22.96 12.08 3.38
C HIS A 108 -21.97 11.41 4.34
N TRP A 109 -20.67 11.64 4.18
CA TRP A 109 -19.72 11.51 5.28
C TRP A 109 -18.41 12.25 5.01
N MET A 110 -18.23 13.36 5.73
CA MET A 110 -17.01 13.82 6.38
C MET A 110 -17.26 15.27 6.82
N LYS A 111 -17.95 15.44 7.95
CA LYS A 111 -18.04 16.75 8.61
C LYS A 111 -16.75 16.92 9.41
N LEU A 112 -15.84 17.80 8.99
CA LEU A 112 -14.82 18.30 9.90
C LEU A 112 -15.53 19.00 11.07
N ARG A 113 -15.45 18.45 12.28
CA ARG A 113 -15.88 19.16 13.48
C ARG A 113 -14.77 20.13 13.84
N SER A 114 -14.99 21.42 13.61
CA SER A 114 -14.14 22.47 14.17
C SER A 114 -14.17 22.35 15.70
N GLY A 115 -13.00 22.17 16.33
CA GLY A 115 -12.85 22.19 17.78
C GLY A 115 -13.29 23.55 18.34
N ARG A 116 -14.13 23.54 19.38
CA ARG A 116 -14.53 24.74 20.11
C ARG A 116 -13.43 25.11 21.10
N ASN A 117 -12.66 26.14 20.79
CA ASN A 117 -11.99 26.95 21.81
C ASN A 117 -12.51 28.38 21.70
N SER A 118 -13.44 28.73 22.59
CA SER A 118 -13.33 29.89 23.50
C SER A 118 -14.70 30.37 23.97
N LYS A 119 -14.66 30.88 25.21
CA LYS A 119 -15.75 31.64 25.85
C LYS A 119 -16.10 32.86 24.99
N ALA A 120 -17.40 33.15 24.98
CA ALA A 120 -18.05 34.40 24.62
C ALA A 120 -17.84 34.93 23.18
N GLY A 121 -18.93 34.89 22.42
CA GLY A 121 -19.44 36.17 21.91
C GLY A 121 -19.39 36.46 20.42
N GLU A 122 -19.23 35.49 19.51
CA GLU A 122 -19.60 35.72 18.11
C GLU A 122 -20.03 34.41 17.45
N ARG A 123 -21.31 34.30 17.08
CA ARG A 123 -21.83 33.15 16.32
C ARG A 123 -21.43 33.31 14.86
N VAL A 124 -20.18 32.99 14.54
CA VAL A 124 -19.84 32.59 13.17
C VAL A 124 -20.44 31.21 12.97
N CYS A 125 -21.56 31.13 12.26
CA CYS A 125 -22.12 29.88 11.75
C CYS A 125 -21.12 29.27 10.75
N ARG A 126 -20.08 28.59 11.23
CA ARG A 126 -19.23 27.75 10.37
C ARG A 126 -20.06 26.51 10.02
N SER A 127 -20.74 26.56 8.88
CA SER A 127 -21.37 25.39 8.28
C SER A 127 -20.35 24.25 8.22
N PRO A 128 -20.74 23.00 8.51
CA PRO A 128 -19.85 21.86 8.32
C PRO A 128 -19.38 21.86 6.87
N MET A 129 -18.07 21.99 6.64
CA MET A 129 -17.51 21.82 5.30
C MET A 129 -17.82 20.40 4.83
N VAL A 130 -18.47 20.31 3.66
CA VAL A 130 -18.73 19.04 2.97
C VAL A 130 -17.54 18.82 2.04
N LEU A 131 -16.79 17.76 2.27
CA LEU A 131 -15.69 17.40 1.38
C LEU A 131 -16.24 16.83 0.06
N PRO A 132 -15.61 17.12 -1.09
CA PRO A 132 -15.99 16.52 -2.35
C PRO A 132 -15.85 15.00 -2.27
N THR A 133 -16.94 14.27 -2.51
CA THR A 133 -17.03 12.81 -2.38
C THR A 133 -16.22 12.04 -3.42
N ASP A 134 -15.71 12.72 -4.45
CA ASP A 134 -14.95 12.19 -5.59
C ASP A 134 -13.50 12.71 -5.66
N SER A 135 -12.98 13.28 -4.56
CA SER A 135 -11.60 13.79 -4.43
C SER A 135 -10.59 12.74 -3.96
N PHE A 136 -9.31 12.96 -4.23
CA PHE A 136 -8.21 12.17 -3.66
C PHE A 136 -8.19 12.25 -2.13
N MET A 137 -8.55 13.40 -1.57
CA MET A 137 -8.71 13.59 -0.12
C MET A 137 -9.75 12.62 0.46
N ALA A 138 -10.92 12.52 -0.18
CA ALA A 138 -11.97 11.62 0.26
C ALA A 138 -11.52 10.16 0.22
N TRP A 139 -10.83 9.77 -0.85
CA TRP A 139 -10.27 8.43 -1.00
C TRP A 139 -9.21 8.11 0.06
N TYR A 140 -8.25 9.01 0.28
CA TYR A 140 -7.22 8.87 1.32
C TYR A 140 -7.85 8.69 2.71
N MET A 141 -8.86 9.51 3.03
CA MET A 141 -9.56 9.40 4.31
C MET A 141 -10.35 8.10 4.46
N ALA A 142 -10.90 7.57 3.36
CA ALA A 142 -11.58 6.28 3.34
C ALA A 142 -10.60 5.14 3.67
N LEU A 143 -9.40 5.18 3.09
CA LEU A 143 -8.31 4.23 3.39
C LEU A 143 -7.88 4.34 4.86
N GLU A 144 -7.59 5.55 5.35
CA GLU A 144 -7.15 5.81 6.73
C GLU A 144 -8.15 5.37 7.80
N LYS A 145 -9.44 5.28 7.45
CA LYS A 145 -10.52 4.83 8.35
C LYS A 145 -10.82 3.33 8.19
N GLY A 146 -10.14 2.64 7.29
CA GLY A 146 -10.43 1.24 6.99
C GLY A 146 -11.83 1.08 6.41
N GLN A 147 -12.29 1.99 5.55
CA GLN A 147 -13.60 1.89 4.91
C GLN A 147 -13.55 1.23 3.53
N LEU A 148 -12.35 1.12 2.95
CA LEU A 148 -12.13 0.50 1.65
C LEU A 148 -11.41 -0.83 1.81
N GLU A 149 -11.82 -1.78 0.99
CA GLU A 149 -11.05 -2.99 0.70
C GLU A 149 -10.38 -2.83 -0.66
N PHE A 150 -9.13 -3.27 -0.78
CA PHE A 150 -8.38 -3.21 -2.04
C PHE A 150 -7.59 -4.50 -2.25
N ARG A 151 -7.16 -4.73 -3.50
CA ARG A 151 -6.33 -5.89 -3.85
C ARG A 151 -4.89 -5.64 -3.41
N ALA A 152 -4.29 -6.62 -2.76
CA ALA A 152 -2.87 -6.64 -2.47
C ALA A 152 -2.38 -8.09 -2.41
N GLN A 153 -1.07 -8.28 -2.49
CA GLN A 153 -0.45 -9.58 -2.22
C GLN A 153 0.11 -9.63 -0.81
N ILE A 154 -0.17 -10.74 -0.13
CA ILE A 154 0.29 -11.00 1.22
C ILE A 154 1.43 -12.02 1.14
N ARG A 155 2.62 -11.63 1.60
CA ARG A 155 3.75 -12.54 1.80
C ARG A 155 3.46 -13.53 2.91
N ASN A 156 3.75 -14.80 2.67
CA ASN A 156 3.54 -15.86 3.65
C ASN A 156 4.62 -15.83 4.76
N ARG A 157 4.22 -16.26 5.96
CA ARG A 157 5.02 -16.29 7.20
C ARG A 157 5.15 -17.69 7.82
N ASP A 158 4.47 -18.71 7.28
CA ASP A 158 4.28 -19.95 8.03
C ASP A 158 5.56 -20.80 8.13
N TYR A 159 6.31 -20.64 9.21
CA TYR A 159 7.34 -21.59 9.69
C TYR A 159 6.79 -23.01 9.84
N ASN A 160 5.52 -23.12 10.28
CA ASN A 160 4.85 -24.40 10.51
C ASN A 160 4.43 -25.10 9.22
N ASN A 161 4.48 -24.39 8.08
CA ASN A 161 4.23 -24.97 6.78
C ASN A 161 5.36 -24.59 5.81
N PRO A 162 6.52 -25.27 5.93
CA PRO A 162 7.71 -24.93 5.17
C PRO A 162 7.47 -24.98 3.66
N GLY A 163 6.42 -25.68 3.20
CA GLY A 163 5.99 -25.73 1.80
C GLY A 163 5.68 -24.37 1.17
N PHE A 164 5.38 -23.34 1.97
CA PHE A 164 4.97 -22.03 1.48
C PHE A 164 5.97 -20.90 1.79
N MET A 165 7.23 -21.24 2.04
CA MET A 165 8.29 -20.25 2.26
C MET A 165 8.59 -19.43 1.01
N ILE A 166 8.85 -18.13 1.20
CA ILE A 166 9.11 -17.15 0.15
C ILE A 166 8.02 -17.17 -0.95
N SER A 167 6.76 -17.17 -0.53
CA SER A 167 5.62 -17.04 -1.42
C SER A 167 4.71 -15.87 -1.04
N CYS A 168 3.85 -15.45 -1.98
CA CYS A 168 2.75 -14.52 -1.72
C CYS A 168 1.47 -14.92 -2.45
N TYR A 169 0.34 -14.45 -1.93
CA TYR A 169 -1.00 -14.74 -2.48
C TYR A 169 -1.80 -13.46 -2.56
N ASP A 170 -2.65 -13.38 -3.58
CA ASP A 170 -3.61 -12.30 -3.70
C ASP A 170 -4.69 -12.40 -2.62
N GLY A 171 -5.01 -11.25 -2.03
CA GLY A 171 -6.09 -11.11 -1.08
C GLY A 171 -6.77 -9.76 -1.20
N LYS A 172 -7.98 -9.66 -0.65
CA LYS A 172 -8.60 -8.37 -0.38
C LYS A 172 -8.18 -7.94 1.01
N VAL A 173 -7.54 -6.78 1.10
CA VAL A 173 -7.02 -6.25 2.36
C VAL A 173 -7.76 -5.00 2.78
N LYS A 174 -7.81 -4.79 4.09
CA LYS A 174 -8.47 -3.66 4.75
C LYS A 174 -7.59 -3.14 5.87
N TYR A 175 -7.40 -1.83 5.91
CA TYR A 175 -6.56 -1.20 6.94
C TYR A 175 -7.29 -1.08 8.29
N ASP A 176 -6.57 -1.35 9.36
CA ASP A 176 -6.98 -1.11 10.74
C ASP A 176 -6.06 -0.06 11.36
N ARG A 177 -6.57 1.17 11.44
CA ARG A 177 -5.85 2.32 12.00
C ARG A 177 -5.45 2.12 13.46
N SER A 178 -6.27 1.40 14.24
CA SER A 178 -6.05 1.29 15.69
C SER A 178 -4.81 0.48 16.03
N ALA A 179 -4.53 -0.55 15.23
CA ALA A 179 -3.39 -1.44 15.37
C ALA A 179 -2.27 -1.16 14.35
N ASP A 180 -2.42 -0.14 13.51
CA ASP A 180 -1.58 0.15 12.34
C ASP A 180 -1.22 -1.11 11.53
N SER A 181 -2.26 -1.88 11.20
CA SER A 181 -2.11 -3.18 10.55
C SER A 181 -3.25 -3.45 9.57
N PHE A 182 -3.25 -4.62 8.95
CA PHE A 182 -4.23 -5.01 7.96
C PHE A 182 -4.95 -6.31 8.32
N LYS A 183 -6.15 -6.41 7.77
CA LYS A 183 -6.96 -7.62 7.75
C LYS A 183 -7.06 -8.09 6.31
N ALA A 184 -6.89 -9.38 6.05
CA ALA A 184 -6.98 -9.96 4.71
C ALA A 184 -8.05 -11.04 4.65
N ARG A 185 -8.78 -11.05 3.53
CA ARG A 185 -9.68 -12.13 3.14
C ARG A 185 -9.18 -12.76 1.85
N TYR A 186 -9.07 -14.08 1.89
CA TYR A 186 -8.61 -14.89 0.77
C TYR A 186 -9.82 -15.54 0.09
N PRO A 187 -10.10 -15.26 -1.19
CA PRO A 187 -11.25 -15.83 -1.88
C PRO A 187 -11.28 -17.36 -1.94
N THR A 188 -10.11 -18.01 -1.85
CA THR A 188 -9.93 -19.46 -2.05
C THR A 188 -9.69 -20.25 -0.77
N ARG A 189 -9.55 -19.60 0.39
CA ARG A 189 -9.32 -20.31 1.66
C ARG A 189 -10.65 -20.42 2.42
N PRO A 190 -11.12 -21.63 2.77
CA PRO A 190 -12.47 -21.84 3.35
C PRO A 190 -12.71 -21.20 4.72
N ALA A 191 -11.70 -20.72 5.44
CA ALA A 191 -11.89 -20.12 6.75
C ALA A 191 -10.74 -19.19 7.13
N GLY A 192 -11.08 -18.02 7.68
CA GLY A 192 -10.18 -17.12 8.40
C GLY A 192 -9.92 -15.80 7.68
N GLU A 193 -10.43 -14.71 8.25
CA GLU A 193 -9.82 -13.39 8.07
C GLU A 193 -8.47 -13.43 8.79
N GLU A 194 -7.38 -13.15 8.08
CA GLU A 194 -6.08 -13.00 8.71
C GLU A 194 -5.93 -11.57 9.20
N VAL A 195 -5.68 -11.38 10.50
CA VAL A 195 -5.59 -10.07 11.15
C VAL A 195 -4.16 -9.77 11.59
N GLY A 196 -3.84 -8.50 11.81
CA GLY A 196 -2.51 -8.09 12.29
C GLY A 196 -1.42 -8.21 11.23
N ILE A 197 -1.78 -8.15 9.95
CA ILE A 197 -0.82 -8.17 8.84
C ILE A 197 -0.08 -6.84 8.83
N SER A 198 1.25 -6.87 8.92
CA SER A 198 2.08 -5.66 8.90
C SER A 198 2.29 -5.14 7.48
N TRP A 199 2.55 -3.84 7.35
CA TRP A 199 2.91 -3.16 6.08
C TRP A 199 3.98 -3.92 5.29
N SER A 200 5.02 -4.41 5.95
CA SER A 200 6.15 -5.13 5.33
C SER A 200 5.79 -6.44 4.61
N ARG A 201 4.63 -7.03 4.93
CA ARG A 201 4.15 -8.25 4.27
C ARG A 201 3.32 -7.97 3.03
N LEU A 202 2.78 -6.77 2.93
CA LEU A 202 1.97 -6.39 1.78
C LEU A 202 2.86 -5.89 0.66
N ARG A 203 2.40 -6.12 -0.56
CA ARG A 203 2.93 -5.50 -1.78
C ARG A 203 1.80 -5.30 -2.77
N SER A 204 2.00 -4.38 -3.70
CA SER A 204 1.16 -4.31 -4.90
C SER A 204 1.22 -5.64 -5.66
N PRO A 205 0.10 -6.11 -6.25
CA PRO A 205 0.14 -7.17 -7.24
C PRO A 205 1.07 -6.80 -8.41
N PRO A 206 1.90 -7.73 -8.93
CA PRO A 206 2.87 -7.44 -9.98
C PRO A 206 2.26 -7.32 -11.39
N VAL A 207 1.00 -7.71 -11.57
CA VAL A 207 0.31 -7.74 -12.86
C VAL A 207 -1.11 -7.22 -12.65
N ASP A 208 -1.61 -6.41 -13.57
CA ASP A 208 -2.94 -5.78 -13.50
C ASP A 208 -4.10 -6.77 -13.71
N GLY A 209 -3.79 -8.05 -13.93
CA GLY A 209 -4.74 -9.14 -14.14
C GLY A 209 -5.56 -9.53 -12.90
N SER A 210 -6.58 -10.35 -13.12
CA SER A 210 -7.30 -11.01 -12.05
C SER A 210 -6.38 -12.01 -11.34
N PRO A 211 -6.53 -12.24 -10.01
CA PRO A 211 -5.76 -13.24 -9.26
C PRO A 211 -5.82 -14.71 -9.73
N GLY A 212 -6.53 -14.99 -10.82
CA GLY A 212 -6.59 -16.30 -11.47
C GLY A 212 -5.99 -16.31 -12.88
N ASP A 213 -5.53 -15.15 -13.37
CA ASP A 213 -5.05 -15.02 -14.74
C ASP A 213 -3.59 -15.50 -14.81
N LEU A 214 -3.32 -16.25 -15.87
CA LEU A 214 -1.97 -16.69 -16.21
C LEU A 214 -1.13 -15.45 -16.54
N CYS A 215 -0.01 -15.29 -15.86
CA CYS A 215 0.94 -14.24 -16.21
C CYS A 215 1.69 -14.61 -17.50
N VAL A 216 1.34 -13.96 -18.62
CA VAL A 216 2.00 -14.13 -19.94
C VAL A 216 3.18 -13.16 -20.12
N VAL A 217 3.63 -12.51 -19.04
CA VAL A 217 4.50 -11.32 -19.13
C VAL A 217 5.88 -11.64 -19.69
N GLU A 218 6.37 -12.89 -19.64
CA GLU A 218 7.70 -13.22 -20.16
C GLU A 218 7.83 -14.58 -20.85
N SER A 219 8.65 -14.60 -21.90
CA SER A 219 9.09 -15.80 -22.59
C SER A 219 10.28 -16.44 -21.85
N LEU A 220 10.16 -17.71 -21.46
CA LEU A 220 11.25 -18.44 -20.76
C LEU A 220 12.52 -18.55 -21.62
N GLN A 221 12.42 -18.26 -22.91
CA GLN A 221 13.54 -18.20 -23.85
C GLN A 221 14.60 -17.18 -23.44
N GLN A 222 14.23 -16.13 -22.71
CA GLN A 222 15.15 -15.05 -22.31
C GLN A 222 15.83 -15.29 -20.94
N LEU A 223 15.52 -16.39 -20.27
CA LEU A 223 16.03 -16.70 -18.94
C LEU A 223 17.42 -17.34 -18.99
N ASN A 224 18.35 -16.71 -18.28
CA ASN A 224 19.73 -17.17 -18.11
C ASN A 224 19.95 -17.72 -16.69
N PRO A 225 20.85 -18.70 -16.50
CA PRO A 225 21.26 -19.10 -15.17
C PRO A 225 21.70 -17.92 -14.31
N GLY A 226 21.22 -17.92 -13.07
CA GLY A 226 21.44 -16.85 -12.10
C GLY A 226 20.32 -15.81 -12.04
N ASP A 227 19.46 -15.71 -13.05
CA ASP A 227 18.32 -14.80 -13.07
C ASP A 227 17.37 -15.05 -11.89
N HIS A 228 16.77 -13.98 -11.41
CA HIS A 228 15.77 -13.99 -10.33
C HIS A 228 14.38 -13.99 -10.94
N VAL A 229 13.49 -14.85 -10.46
CA VAL A 229 12.14 -14.98 -11.02
C VAL A 229 11.08 -15.16 -9.95
N GLU A 230 9.85 -14.82 -10.30
CA GLU A 230 8.62 -15.24 -9.65
C GLU A 230 7.92 -16.26 -10.53
N VAL A 231 7.51 -17.37 -9.93
CA VAL A 231 6.83 -18.47 -10.60
C VAL A 231 5.44 -18.60 -10.01
N GLN A 232 4.42 -18.51 -10.86
CA GLN A 232 3.05 -18.81 -10.46
C GLN A 232 2.91 -20.31 -10.20
N TRP A 233 2.31 -20.65 -9.08
CA TRP A 233 2.04 -22.04 -8.71
C TRP A 233 0.68 -22.21 -8.03
N ARG A 234 0.04 -23.35 -8.28
CA ARG A 234 -1.18 -23.79 -7.58
C ARG A 234 -1.20 -25.29 -7.37
N HIS A 235 -1.88 -25.74 -6.31
CA HIS A 235 -2.00 -27.16 -6.01
C HIS A 235 -2.81 -27.93 -7.07
N SER A 236 -3.90 -27.32 -7.55
CA SER A 236 -4.73 -27.89 -8.63
C SER A 236 -5.38 -26.78 -9.45
N PRO A 237 -5.92 -27.09 -10.65
CA PRO A 237 -6.57 -26.10 -11.52
C PRO A 237 -7.74 -25.32 -10.89
N LEU A 238 -8.33 -25.85 -9.82
CA LEU A 238 -9.43 -25.22 -9.09
C LEU A 238 -8.95 -24.13 -8.11
N HIS A 239 -7.65 -24.07 -7.82
CA HIS A 239 -7.07 -23.08 -6.92
C HIS A 239 -6.56 -21.86 -7.71
N ARG A 240 -6.58 -20.70 -7.05
CA ARG A 240 -5.90 -19.50 -7.56
C ARG A 240 -4.39 -19.67 -7.43
N TYR A 241 -3.66 -18.97 -8.27
CA TYR A 241 -2.21 -18.91 -8.21
C TYR A 241 -1.75 -18.19 -6.93
N GLY A 242 -0.64 -18.65 -6.40
CA GLY A 242 0.28 -17.81 -5.64
C GLY A 242 1.57 -17.64 -6.42
N TRP A 243 2.47 -16.83 -5.88
CA TRP A 243 3.76 -16.54 -6.49
C TRP A 243 4.89 -16.99 -5.58
N TRP A 244 5.84 -17.73 -6.15
CA TRP A 244 7.03 -18.21 -5.45
C TRP A 244 8.26 -17.60 -6.07
N TYR A 245 9.16 -17.12 -5.21
CA TYR A 245 10.46 -16.68 -5.65
C TYR A 245 11.38 -17.88 -5.91
N ALA A 246 12.10 -17.81 -7.03
CA ALA A 246 13.11 -18.80 -7.42
C ALA A 246 14.30 -18.12 -8.12
N ARG A 247 15.36 -18.90 -8.32
CA ARG A 247 16.47 -18.54 -9.23
C ARG A 247 16.52 -19.51 -10.39
N VAL A 248 16.95 -19.03 -11.55
CA VAL A 248 17.24 -19.90 -12.69
C VAL A 248 18.54 -20.63 -12.41
N GLY A 249 18.46 -21.96 -12.33
CA GLY A 249 19.61 -22.84 -12.14
C GLY A 249 20.28 -23.22 -13.46
N HIS A 250 21.48 -23.78 -13.37
CA HIS A 250 22.10 -24.45 -14.51
C HIS A 250 21.42 -25.78 -14.79
N ALA A 251 21.56 -26.25 -16.03
CA ALA A 251 21.21 -27.63 -16.40
C ALA A 251 22.02 -28.61 -15.54
N ARG A 252 21.43 -29.76 -15.19
CA ARG A 252 22.10 -30.77 -14.33
C ARG A 252 23.40 -31.31 -14.94
N THR A 253 23.49 -31.30 -16.27
CA THR A 253 24.65 -31.75 -17.06
C THR A 253 25.67 -30.64 -17.30
N CYS A 254 25.42 -29.41 -16.84
CA CYS A 254 26.31 -28.27 -17.03
C CYS A 254 27.61 -28.48 -16.25
N GLN A 255 28.71 -28.67 -16.97
CA GLN A 255 30.04 -28.89 -16.41
C GLN A 255 30.78 -27.59 -16.07
N GLU A 256 30.28 -26.44 -16.52
CA GLU A 256 30.91 -25.13 -16.30
C GLU A 256 30.70 -24.58 -14.88
N PHE A 257 30.11 -25.36 -13.97
CA PHE A 257 29.83 -24.94 -12.60
C PHE A 257 30.93 -25.43 -11.65
N ARG A 258 32.08 -24.73 -11.66
CA ARG A 258 33.05 -24.51 -10.55
C ARG A 258 34.40 -24.07 -11.13
N VAL A 259 34.52 -22.79 -11.47
CA VAL A 259 35.84 -22.14 -11.49
C VAL A 259 35.88 -21.19 -10.30
N GLY A 260 36.25 -21.76 -9.16
CA GLY A 260 36.51 -21.03 -7.92
C GLY A 260 37.78 -21.50 -7.22
N ASP A 261 38.57 -22.39 -7.84
CA ASP A 261 39.82 -22.94 -7.29
C ASP A 261 40.90 -23.14 -8.38
N SER A 262 41.01 -22.24 -9.38
CA SER A 262 42.24 -22.18 -10.18
C SER A 262 43.23 -21.21 -9.54
N ILE A 263 44.38 -21.76 -9.14
CA ILE A 263 45.47 -21.08 -8.43
C ILE A 263 46.18 -20.03 -9.33
N ASP A 264 45.91 -20.03 -10.64
CA ASP A 264 46.70 -19.28 -11.62
C ASP A 264 45.98 -18.12 -12.31
N GLY A 265 44.82 -17.67 -11.81
CA GLY A 265 44.29 -16.32 -12.08
C GLY A 265 44.01 -15.92 -13.54
N THR A 266 44.01 -16.84 -14.51
CA THR A 266 43.85 -16.54 -15.95
C THR A 266 42.69 -17.26 -16.64
N ASP A 267 41.72 -17.79 -15.90
CA ASP A 267 40.58 -18.45 -16.55
C ASP A 267 39.51 -17.43 -16.94
N GLU A 268 39.43 -17.15 -18.25
CA GLU A 268 38.24 -16.58 -18.87
C GLU A 268 37.04 -17.47 -18.54
N ILE A 269 36.13 -16.96 -17.71
CA ILE A 269 34.86 -17.63 -17.38
C ILE A 269 34.11 -17.84 -18.70
N ARG A 270 34.15 -19.06 -19.23
CA ARG A 270 33.31 -19.39 -20.40
C ARG A 270 31.86 -19.31 -19.96
N PRO A 271 31.02 -18.53 -20.67
CA PRO A 271 29.61 -18.42 -20.32
C PRO A 271 28.88 -19.69 -20.73
N CYS A 272 28.09 -20.24 -19.80
CA CYS A 272 27.37 -21.48 -20.06
C CYS A 272 26.28 -21.31 -21.11
N ARG A 273 26.05 -22.40 -21.83
CA ARG A 273 25.04 -22.49 -22.89
C ARG A 273 23.69 -23.05 -22.40
N CYS A 274 23.45 -23.10 -21.09
CA CYS A 274 22.19 -23.61 -20.53
C CYS A 274 20.95 -22.81 -20.95
N HIS A 275 21.13 -21.58 -21.45
CA HIS A 275 20.05 -20.78 -22.01
C HIS A 275 19.55 -21.31 -23.37
N LEU A 276 20.37 -22.12 -24.06
CA LEU A 276 20.02 -22.76 -25.35
C LEU A 276 19.34 -24.12 -25.18
N GLU A 277 19.31 -24.67 -23.97
CA GLU A 277 18.63 -25.94 -23.68
C GLU A 277 17.11 -25.76 -23.77
N ASP A 278 16.40 -26.76 -24.27
CA ASP A 278 14.93 -26.72 -24.40
C ASP A 278 14.20 -26.64 -23.05
N THR A 279 14.90 -26.91 -21.95
CA THR A 279 14.33 -26.83 -20.61
C THR A 279 15.02 -25.75 -19.78
N VAL A 280 14.25 -25.16 -18.87
CA VAL A 280 14.73 -24.23 -17.86
C VAL A 280 14.52 -24.84 -16.47
N ARG A 281 15.56 -24.75 -15.64
CA ARG A 281 15.53 -25.25 -14.26
C ARG A 281 15.36 -24.09 -13.29
N PHE A 282 14.37 -24.19 -12.41
CA PHE A 282 14.14 -23.26 -11.31
C PHE A 282 14.59 -23.88 -10.00
N GLU A 283 15.37 -23.13 -9.24
CA GLU A 283 15.89 -23.49 -7.93
C GLU A 283 15.19 -22.65 -6.85
N PHE A 284 14.48 -23.36 -5.98
CA PHE A 284 13.79 -22.80 -4.82
C PHE A 284 14.65 -23.05 -3.58
N ASN A 285 15.67 -22.19 -3.41
CA ASN A 285 16.70 -22.31 -2.37
C ASN A 285 16.17 -22.23 -0.93
N GLN A 286 14.89 -21.89 -0.76
CA GLN A 286 14.20 -21.96 0.53
C GLN A 286 13.98 -23.38 1.03
N TYR A 287 13.96 -24.39 0.14
CA TYR A 287 13.75 -25.77 0.53
C TYR A 287 15.08 -26.51 0.66
N SER A 288 15.09 -27.57 1.49
CA SER A 288 16.26 -28.45 1.59
C SER A 288 16.58 -29.11 0.24
N THR A 289 17.84 -29.45 0.01
CA THR A 289 18.28 -30.17 -1.20
C THR A 289 17.61 -31.52 -1.40
N THR A 290 17.04 -32.10 -0.34
CA THR A 290 16.26 -33.34 -0.36
C THR A 290 14.77 -33.14 -0.66
N SER A 291 14.29 -31.89 -0.68
CA SER A 291 12.88 -31.58 -0.88
C SER A 291 12.50 -31.73 -2.35
N ARG A 292 11.37 -32.38 -2.60
CA ARG A 292 10.73 -32.41 -3.94
C ARG A 292 10.41 -31.01 -4.50
N TRP A 293 10.30 -30.00 -3.63
CA TRP A 293 9.96 -28.61 -3.96
C TRP A 293 11.18 -27.75 -4.26
N GLN A 294 12.39 -28.27 -4.01
CA GLN A 294 13.64 -27.52 -4.20
C GLN A 294 13.91 -27.17 -5.66
N GLU A 295 13.34 -27.91 -6.60
CA GLU A 295 13.49 -27.61 -8.01
C GLU A 295 12.26 -27.97 -8.84
N ALA A 296 12.10 -27.22 -9.93
CA ALA A 296 11.19 -27.51 -11.03
C ALA A 296 11.95 -27.37 -12.35
N VAL A 297 11.59 -28.18 -13.34
CA VAL A 297 12.13 -28.12 -14.69
C VAL A 297 10.94 -27.97 -15.62
N LEU A 298 10.94 -26.93 -16.43
CA LEU A 298 9.87 -26.60 -17.37
C LEU A 298 10.42 -26.48 -18.79
N ASP A 299 9.57 -26.71 -19.77
CA ASP A 299 9.87 -26.57 -21.19
C ASP A 299 9.91 -25.08 -21.59
N ARG A 300 10.90 -24.69 -22.40
CA ARG A 300 11.10 -23.30 -22.86
C ARG A 300 10.24 -22.91 -24.07
N TRP A 301 9.55 -23.84 -24.68
CA TRP A 301 8.79 -23.64 -25.90
C TRP A 301 7.28 -23.80 -25.67
N ASP A 302 6.88 -24.58 -24.66
CA ASP A 302 5.48 -24.75 -24.24
C ASP A 302 5.19 -24.00 -22.92
N HIS A 303 4.74 -22.74 -23.03
CA HIS A 303 4.48 -21.83 -21.90
C HIS A 303 3.05 -21.85 -21.37
N GLN A 304 2.28 -22.90 -21.66
CA GLN A 304 0.99 -23.06 -21.02
C GLN A 304 1.15 -23.51 -19.56
N GLU A 305 0.02 -23.64 -18.86
CA GLU A 305 0.04 -24.25 -17.53
C GLU A 305 0.59 -25.67 -17.59
N VAL A 306 1.68 -25.92 -16.86
CA VAL A 306 2.32 -27.23 -16.81
C VAL A 306 1.95 -27.92 -15.51
N GLU A 307 1.15 -28.97 -15.60
CA GLU A 307 0.92 -29.88 -14.47
C GLU A 307 2.11 -30.82 -14.30
N VAL A 308 2.85 -30.63 -13.20
CA VAL A 308 3.96 -31.50 -12.84
C VAL A 308 3.48 -32.52 -11.83
N LYS A 309 3.50 -33.80 -12.20
CA LYS A 309 2.93 -34.90 -11.41
C LYS A 309 3.39 -34.86 -9.94
N GLY A 310 2.42 -34.67 -9.06
CA GLY A 310 2.60 -34.55 -7.61
C GLY A 310 3.23 -33.24 -7.12
N LYS A 311 3.78 -32.41 -8.00
CA LYS A 311 4.33 -31.08 -7.68
C LYS A 311 3.35 -29.94 -8.01
N GLY A 312 2.12 -30.23 -8.43
CA GLY A 312 1.11 -29.21 -8.71
C GLY A 312 1.27 -28.57 -10.10
N VAL A 313 0.60 -27.44 -10.30
CA VAL A 313 0.50 -26.76 -11.60
C VAL A 313 1.33 -25.48 -11.57
N TYR A 314 2.29 -25.40 -12.49
CA TYR A 314 3.12 -24.22 -12.73
C TYR A 314 2.48 -23.38 -13.82
N GLY A 315 2.39 -22.08 -13.58
CA GLY A 315 1.78 -21.11 -14.50
C GLY A 315 2.80 -20.12 -15.02
N GLY A 316 2.39 -18.84 -15.02
CA GLY A 316 3.17 -17.74 -15.55
C GLY A 316 4.46 -17.48 -14.78
N ILE A 317 5.46 -16.99 -15.49
CA ILE A 317 6.80 -16.70 -14.96
C ILE A 317 7.14 -15.25 -15.26
N ARG A 318 7.74 -14.59 -14.27
CA ARG A 318 8.15 -13.18 -14.33
C ARG A 318 9.58 -13.05 -13.83
N LYS A 319 10.51 -12.58 -14.65
CA LYS A 319 11.86 -12.20 -14.26
C LYS A 319 11.82 -10.91 -13.45
N LEU A 320 12.59 -10.94 -12.39
CA LEU A 320 12.82 -9.81 -11.52
C LEU A 320 14.05 -9.08 -12.02
N VAL A 321 13.85 -7.88 -12.55
CA VAL A 321 14.94 -6.96 -12.93
C VAL A 321 15.17 -5.91 -11.84
N ASN A 322 14.12 -5.54 -11.11
CA ASN A 322 14.21 -4.52 -10.06
C ASN A 322 14.95 -5.04 -8.82
N SER A 323 16.10 -4.44 -8.52
CA SER A 323 16.95 -4.81 -7.38
C SER A 323 16.24 -4.66 -6.03
N GLN A 324 15.30 -3.73 -5.89
CA GLN A 324 14.52 -3.54 -4.66
C GLN A 324 13.55 -4.71 -4.42
N GLU A 325 12.93 -5.24 -5.48
CA GLU A 325 12.05 -6.41 -5.38
C GLU A 325 12.83 -7.66 -5.02
N ILE A 326 13.98 -7.88 -5.69
CA ILE A 326 14.90 -8.99 -5.39
C ILE A 326 15.37 -8.88 -3.93
N PHE A 327 15.78 -7.69 -3.50
CA PHE A 327 16.20 -7.45 -2.12
C PHE A 327 15.09 -7.76 -1.13
N ALA A 328 13.85 -7.34 -1.40
CA ALA A 328 12.72 -7.60 -0.51
C ALA A 328 12.43 -9.11 -0.37
N TRP A 329 12.55 -9.90 -1.44
CA TRP A 329 12.45 -11.36 -1.36
C TRP A 329 13.59 -11.98 -0.57
N ARG A 330 14.83 -11.53 -0.78
CA ARG A 330 16.00 -12.01 -0.03
C ARG A 330 15.92 -11.66 1.45
N GLN A 331 15.42 -10.48 1.80
CA GLN A 331 15.20 -10.11 3.19
C GLN A 331 14.14 -10.98 3.86
N GLN A 332 13.04 -11.29 3.16
CA GLN A 332 12.07 -12.26 3.66
C GLN A 332 12.75 -13.62 3.89
N PHE A 333 13.55 -14.11 2.94
CA PHE A 333 14.29 -15.36 3.12
C PHE A 333 15.19 -15.35 4.36
N LEU A 334 16.02 -14.31 4.54
CA LEU A 334 16.94 -14.19 5.67
C LEU A 334 16.20 -14.08 7.01
N TRP A 335 15.09 -13.35 7.03
CA TRP A 335 14.23 -13.25 8.22
C TRP A 335 13.64 -14.61 8.62
N GLU A 336 13.14 -15.37 7.63
CA GLU A 336 12.60 -16.71 7.85
C GLU A 336 13.72 -17.70 8.24
N TRP A 337 14.90 -17.60 7.64
CA TRP A 337 16.04 -18.44 8.01
C TRP A 337 16.55 -18.14 9.42
N GLY A 338 16.68 -16.86 9.77
CA GLY A 338 17.15 -16.42 11.09
C GLY A 338 16.32 -17.01 12.21
N LYS A 339 14.99 -16.93 12.13
CA LYS A 339 14.11 -17.50 13.17
C LYS A 339 14.08 -19.03 13.23
N LYS A 340 14.44 -19.72 12.15
CA LYS A 340 14.45 -21.19 12.12
C LYS A 340 15.69 -21.79 12.79
N TYR A 341 16.78 -21.02 12.86
CA TYR A 341 18.10 -21.53 13.26
C TYR A 341 18.80 -20.72 14.36
N LEU A 342 18.22 -19.60 14.81
CA LEU A 342 18.79 -18.74 15.87
C LEU A 342 17.86 -18.58 17.10
N ASP A 343 16.69 -19.19 17.09
CA ASP A 343 15.83 -19.44 18.26
C ASP A 343 15.83 -20.96 18.54
#